data_AF-X0KMX2-F1
#
_entry.id   AF-X0KMX2-F1
#
_cell.length_a   1.000
_cell.length_b   1.000
_cell.length_c   1.000
_cell.angle_alpha   90.00
_cell.angle_beta   90.00
_cell.angle_gamma   90.00
#
_symmetry.space_group_name_H-M   'P 1'
#
loop_
_entity.id
_entity.type
_entity.pdbx_description
1 polymer ?
#
loop_
_entity_poly.entity_id
_entity_poly.type
_entity_poly.pdbx_seq_one_letter_code
_entity_poly.pdbx_strand_id
1 'polypeptide(L)'
;MPFPFPAFLAVSSDSVVVLTWLTNVITAAEIIDHIVISITYIFFYRACKAQGIDRPTPPYCGWFQPYSAYISATFLTCDVCCYGYSTFLPGNFTISGFFTCYTMVLVAPITFLG
;
A
#
# COMPACT_ATOMS: atom_id res chain seq x y z
N MET A 1 17.23 4.87 14.30
CA MET A 1 16.75 3.94 13.26
C MET A 1 17.22 2.55 13.62
N PRO A 2 16.35 1.61 14.07
CA PRO A 2 16.82 0.42 14.80
C PRO A 2 17.15 -0.81 13.93
N PHE A 3 17.20 -0.73 12.59
CA PHE A 3 17.42 -1.92 11.75
C PHE A 3 18.43 -1.67 10.60
N PRO A 4 19.73 -2.00 10.76
CA PRO A 4 20.76 -1.80 9.74
C PRO A 4 20.88 -2.97 8.73
N PHE A 5 20.17 -4.07 8.92
CA PHE A 5 20.28 -5.26 8.06
C PHE A 5 19.98 -5.04 6.56
N PRO A 6 19.04 -4.15 6.15
CA PRO A 6 18.85 -3.84 4.73
C PRO A 6 20.08 -3.15 4.11
N ALA A 7 20.83 -2.36 4.89
CA ALA A 7 22.04 -1.70 4.42
C ALA A 7 23.19 -2.71 4.18
N PHE A 8 23.18 -3.85 4.87
CA PHE A 8 24.15 -4.93 4.64
C PHE A 8 23.93 -5.63 3.29
N LEU A 9 22.67 -5.72 2.82
CA LEU A 9 22.33 -6.24 1.50
C LEU A 9 22.73 -5.27 0.37
N ALA A 10 22.94 -3.98 0.66
CA ALA A 10 23.35 -2.99 -0.33
C ALA A 10 24.88 -2.98 -0.61
N VAL A 11 25.67 -3.74 0.16
CA VAL A 11 27.15 -3.72 0.07
C VAL A 11 27.71 -4.56 -1.09
N SER A 12 27.01 -5.60 -1.52
CA SER A 12 27.46 -6.48 -2.62
C SER A 12 26.52 -6.41 -3.81
N SER A 13 27.06 -6.34 -5.03
CA SER A 13 26.30 -6.20 -6.28
C SER A 13 25.19 -7.24 -6.46
N ASP A 14 25.42 -8.48 -6.01
CA ASP A 14 24.43 -9.57 -6.10
C ASP A 14 23.31 -9.45 -5.05
N SER A 15 23.63 -8.98 -3.84
CA SER A 15 22.64 -8.77 -2.77
C SER A 15 21.74 -7.54 -3.01
N VAL A 16 22.19 -6.58 -3.83
CA VAL A 16 21.36 -5.44 -4.25
C VAL A 16 20.16 -5.92 -5.06
N VAL A 17 20.34 -6.91 -5.93
CA VAL A 17 19.23 -7.53 -6.68
C VAL A 17 18.19 -8.11 -5.72
N VAL A 18 18.65 -8.69 -4.60
CA VAL A 18 17.79 -9.26 -3.58
C VAL A 18 16.98 -8.18 -2.84
N LEU A 19 17.65 -7.10 -2.47
CA LEU A 19 17.03 -5.95 -1.84
C LEU A 19 15.99 -5.29 -2.75
N THR A 20 16.24 -5.21 -4.06
CA THR A 20 15.30 -4.64 -5.04
C THR A 20 14.01 -5.45 -5.12
N TRP A 21 14.07 -6.79 -5.21
CA TRP A 21 12.82 -7.57 -5.23
C TRP A 21 12.07 -7.44 -3.90
N LEU A 22 12.76 -7.48 -2.76
CA LEU A 22 12.14 -7.36 -1.44
C LEU A 22 11.42 -6.01 -1.29
N THR A 23 12.06 -4.93 -1.74
CA THR A 23 11.49 -3.58 -1.68
C THR A 23 10.22 -3.47 -2.53
N ASN A 24 10.24 -4.02 -3.76
CA ASN A 24 9.06 -4.02 -4.62
C ASN A 24 7.87 -4.79 -4.01
N VAL A 25 8.12 -5.92 -3.34
CA VAL A 25 7.06 -6.67 -2.64
C VAL A 25 6.48 -5.85 -1.48
N ILE A 26 7.35 -5.26 -0.64
CA ILE A 26 6.93 -4.50 0.54
C ILE A 26 6.15 -3.26 0.12
N THR A 27 6.64 -2.51 -0.87
CA THR A 27 5.94 -1.32 -1.37
C THR A 27 4.57 -1.67 -1.93
N ALA A 28 4.43 -2.77 -2.68
CA ALA A 28 3.13 -3.23 -3.15
C ALA A 28 2.16 -3.54 -1.99
N ALA A 29 2.65 -4.25 -0.96
CA ALA A 29 1.86 -4.57 0.23
C ALA A 29 1.42 -3.31 1.00
N GLU A 30 2.34 -2.35 1.19
CA GLU A 30 2.10 -1.12 1.94
C GLU A 30 1.04 -0.23 1.28
N ILE A 31 1.01 -0.16 -0.07
CA ILE A 31 -0.02 0.60 -0.80
C ILE A 31 -1.40 -0.04 -0.57
N ILE A 32 -1.49 -1.37 -0.61
CA ILE A 32 -2.76 -2.09 -0.40
C ILE A 32 -3.27 -1.90 1.03
N ASP A 33 -2.38 -2.00 2.03
CA ASP A 33 -2.74 -1.74 3.43
C ASP A 33 -3.29 -0.32 3.61
N HIS A 34 -2.68 0.68 2.98
CA HIS A 34 -3.19 2.04 3.03
C HIS A 34 -4.58 2.20 2.37
N ILE A 35 -4.89 1.45 1.30
CA ILE A 35 -6.24 1.42 0.71
C ILE A 35 -7.24 0.85 1.71
N VAL A 36 -6.93 -0.27 2.35
CA VAL A 36 -7.79 -0.92 3.35
C VAL A 36 -8.03 -0.01 4.55
N ILE A 37 -6.99 0.68 5.03
CA ILE A 37 -7.10 1.65 6.13
C ILE A 37 -8.03 2.79 5.75
N SER A 38 -7.89 3.38 4.56
CA SER A 38 -8.76 4.46 4.09
C SER A 38 -10.22 4.02 3.95
N ILE A 39 -10.47 2.82 3.42
CA ILE A 39 -11.82 2.25 3.31
C ILE A 39 -12.43 2.02 4.71
N THR A 40 -11.68 1.39 5.62
CA THR A 40 -12.12 1.11 6.99
C THR A 40 -12.46 2.41 7.72
N TYR A 41 -11.64 3.45 7.54
CA TYR A 41 -11.89 4.76 8.10
C TYR A 41 -13.18 5.40 7.56
N ILE A 42 -13.49 5.26 6.27
CA ILE A 42 -14.76 5.74 5.68
C ILE A 42 -15.97 5.04 6.31
N PHE A 43 -15.89 3.72 6.52
CA PHE A 43 -16.95 2.96 7.19
C PHE A 43 -17.11 3.34 8.66
N PHE A 44 -15.99 3.50 9.37
CA PHE A 44 -15.99 3.98 10.75
C PHE A 44 -16.64 5.36 10.86
N TYR A 45 -16.28 6.29 9.96
CA TYR A 45 -16.88 7.62 9.90
C TYR A 45 -18.40 7.57 9.65
N ARG A 46 -18.87 6.68 8.77
CA ARG A 46 -20.31 6.45 8.53
C ARG A 46 -21.02 5.88 9.76
N ALA A 47 -20.38 4.95 10.48
CA ALA A 47 -20.92 4.36 11.70
C ALA A 47 -21.04 5.39 12.83
N CYS A 48 -20.01 6.22 13.07
CA CYS A 48 -20.07 7.29 14.05
C CYS A 48 -21.17 8.32 13.74
N LYS A 49 -21.34 8.66 12.45
CA LYS A 49 -22.43 9.55 12.01
C LYS A 49 -23.81 8.94 12.27
N ALA A 50 -23.98 7.64 12.06
CA ALA A 50 -25.24 6.94 12.33
C ALA A 50 -25.55 6.81 13.83
N GLN A 51 -24.52 6.71 14.68
CA GLN A 51 -24.64 6.66 16.13
C GLN A 51 -24.84 8.03 16.79
N GLY A 52 -24.87 9.12 16.01
CA GLY A 52 -25.05 10.48 16.54
C GLY A 52 -23.89 10.95 17.42
N ILE A 53 -22.72 10.31 17.33
CA ILE A 53 -21.53 10.71 18.06
C ILE A 53 -21.01 11.99 17.41
N ASP A 54 -21.11 13.08 18.14
CA ASP A 54 -20.67 14.39 17.67
C ASP A 54 -19.16 14.39 17.44
N ARG A 55 -18.74 15.15 16.42
CA ARG A 55 -17.39 15.18 15.84
C ARG A 55 -16.22 15.52 16.79
N PRO A 56 -16.38 16.09 18.01
CA PRO A 56 -15.24 16.39 18.89
C PRO A 56 -14.96 15.33 19.98
N THR A 57 -15.50 14.12 19.90
CA THR A 57 -15.20 13.06 20.89
C THR A 57 -13.75 12.54 20.86
N PRO A 58 -13.05 12.44 19.70
CA PRO A 58 -11.61 12.15 19.72
C PRO A 58 -10.78 13.44 19.85
N PRO A 59 -9.75 13.48 20.72
CA PRO A 59 -8.90 14.66 20.94
C PRO A 59 -8.06 15.08 19.71
N TYR A 60 -8.07 14.29 18.63
CA TYR A 60 -7.33 14.54 17.40
C TYR A 60 -8.24 14.31 16.19
N CYS A 61 -8.88 15.38 15.71
CA CYS A 61 -9.62 15.37 14.45
C CYS A 61 -8.72 15.93 13.34
N GLY A 62 -8.51 15.15 12.28
CA GLY A 62 -7.83 15.65 11.09
C GLY A 62 -8.66 16.75 10.44
N TRP A 63 -8.07 17.93 10.22
CA TRP A 63 -8.75 19.11 9.67
C TRP A 63 -9.53 18.86 8.36
N PHE A 64 -9.15 17.82 7.59
CA PHE A 64 -9.74 17.48 6.28
C PHE A 64 -10.55 16.17 6.26
N GLN A 65 -10.87 15.56 7.41
CA GLN A 65 -11.72 14.36 7.45
C GLN A 65 -13.20 14.73 7.17
N PRO A 66 -13.91 14.02 6.26
CA PRO A 66 -13.56 12.75 5.60
C PRO A 66 -12.98 12.89 4.17
N TYR A 67 -12.85 14.10 3.62
CA TYR A 67 -12.40 14.32 2.24
C TYR A 67 -10.99 13.78 1.98
N SER A 68 -10.09 13.87 2.97
CA SER A 68 -8.74 13.30 2.88
C SER A 68 -8.75 11.78 2.71
N ALA A 69 -9.73 11.07 3.28
CA ALA A 69 -9.84 9.61 3.15
C ALA A 69 -10.32 9.20 1.74
N TYR A 70 -11.22 9.97 1.12
CA TYR A 70 -11.66 9.71 -0.25
C TYR A 70 -10.58 10.02 -1.29
N ILE A 71 -9.84 11.12 -1.09
CA ILE A 71 -8.74 11.51 -1.98
C ILE A 71 -7.62 10.47 -1.91
N SER A 72 -7.21 10.07 -0.71
CA SER A 72 -6.18 9.03 -0.53
C SER A 72 -6.61 7.68 -1.10
N ALA A 73 -7.86 7.24 -0.85
CA ALA A 73 -8.37 6.00 -1.44
C ALA A 73 -8.34 6.02 -2.97
N THR A 74 -8.74 7.13 -3.60
CA THR A 74 -8.75 7.28 -5.06
C THR A 74 -7.33 7.29 -5.63
N PHE A 75 -6.42 8.04 -4.99
CA PHE A 75 -5.04 8.16 -5.45
C PHE A 75 -4.28 6.83 -5.30
N LEU A 76 -4.41 6.15 -4.15
CA LEU A 76 -3.76 4.86 -3.91
C LEU A 76 -4.32 3.76 -4.81
N THR A 77 -5.64 3.78 -5.11
CA THR A 77 -6.22 2.84 -6.08
C THR A 77 -5.65 3.06 -7.47
N CYS A 78 -5.47 4.33 -7.89
CA CYS A 78 -4.80 4.66 -9.15
C CYS A 78 -3.34 4.19 -9.15
N ASP A 79 -2.64 4.38 -8.03
CA ASP A 79 -1.24 3.97 -7.86
C ASP A 79 -1.08 2.45 -7.99
N VAL A 80 -1.94 1.65 -7.35
CA VAL A 80 -1.96 0.18 -7.53
C VAL A 80 -2.23 -0.23 -8.98
N CYS A 81 -3.13 0.45 -9.68
CA CYS A 81 -3.41 0.17 -11.10
C CYS A 81 -2.20 0.45 -12.00
N CYS A 82 -1.40 1.47 -11.66
CA CYS A 82 -0.16 1.81 -12.34
C CYS A 82 1.05 1.01 -11.83
N TYR A 83 0.93 0.37 -10.66
CA TYR A 83 1.99 -0.39 -10.03
C TYR A 83 2.32 -1.62 -10.88
N GLY A 84 3.57 -1.69 -11.37
CA GLY A 84 4.01 -2.74 -12.28
C GLY A 84 3.92 -2.39 -13.78
N TYR A 85 3.55 -1.16 -14.17
CA TYR A 85 3.65 -0.70 -15.57
C TYR A 85 5.06 -0.92 -16.15
N SER A 86 6.09 -0.77 -15.31
CA SER A 86 7.50 -0.99 -15.66
C SER A 86 7.79 -2.40 -16.19
N THR A 87 7.00 -3.41 -15.78
CA THR A 87 7.12 -4.79 -16.26
C THR A 87 6.63 -4.95 -17.70
N PHE A 88 5.73 -4.08 -18.17
CA PHE A 88 5.19 -4.11 -19.53
C PHE A 88 5.96 -3.25 -20.54
N LEU A 89 7.06 -2.59 -20.13
CA LEU A 89 7.91 -1.86 -21.09
C LEU A 89 8.65 -2.84 -22.02
N PRO A 90 8.77 -2.51 -23.31
CA PRO A 90 9.50 -3.33 -24.27
C PRO A 90 10.97 -3.44 -23.84
N GLY A 91 11.42 -4.68 -23.59
CA GLY A 91 12.80 -4.99 -23.19
C GLY A 91 13.06 -5.24 -21.70
N ASN A 92 12.05 -5.05 -20.82
CA ASN A 92 12.18 -5.29 -19.36
C ASN A 92 11.26 -6.40 -18.81
N PHE A 93 10.62 -7.19 -19.69
CA PHE A 93 9.74 -8.28 -19.29
C PHE A 93 10.54 -9.44 -18.69
N THR A 94 10.71 -9.43 -17.37
CA THR A 94 11.36 -10.51 -16.63
C THR A 94 10.32 -11.22 -15.76
N ILE A 95 10.31 -12.56 -15.78
CA ILE A 95 9.38 -13.38 -15.00
C ILE A 95 9.44 -13.04 -13.50
N SER A 96 10.64 -12.75 -12.98
CA SER A 96 10.85 -12.29 -11.59
C SER A 96 10.19 -10.95 -11.33
N GLY A 97 10.24 -9.98 -12.25
CA GLY A 97 9.58 -8.68 -12.11
C GLY A 97 8.06 -8.80 -12.08
N PHE A 98 7.48 -9.67 -12.92
CA PHE A 98 6.05 -9.93 -12.93
C PHE A 98 5.57 -10.56 -11.61
N PHE A 99 6.24 -11.61 -11.14
CA PHE A 99 5.88 -12.24 -9.87
C PHE A 99 6.05 -11.27 -8.70
N THR A 100 7.15 -10.53 -8.64
CA THR A 100 7.43 -9.65 -7.50
C THR A 100 6.43 -8.50 -7.39
N CYS A 101 6.04 -7.89 -8.53
CA CYS A 101 5.13 -6.76 -8.54
C CYS A 101 3.64 -7.15 -8.43
N TYR A 102 3.22 -8.30 -8.96
CA TYR A 102 1.80 -8.69 -9.02
C TYR A 102 1.36 -9.71 -7.96
N THR A 103 2.28 -10.40 -7.28
CA THR A 103 1.90 -11.40 -6.26
C THR A 103 1.07 -10.77 -5.13
N MET A 104 1.49 -9.62 -4.59
CA MET A 104 0.76 -8.99 -3.49
C MET A 104 -0.58 -8.39 -3.91
N VAL A 105 -0.69 -7.92 -5.16
CA VAL A 105 -1.95 -7.42 -5.74
C VAL A 105 -2.99 -8.53 -5.83
N LEU A 106 -2.58 -9.78 -6.12
CA LEU A 106 -3.48 -10.93 -6.20
C LEU A 106 -3.76 -11.58 -4.83
N VAL A 107 -2.76 -11.67 -3.96
CA VAL A 107 -2.89 -12.33 -2.64
C VAL A 107 -3.74 -11.51 -1.69
N ALA A 108 -3.56 -10.18 -1.66
CA ALA A 108 -4.23 -9.33 -0.68
C ALA A 108 -5.78 -9.39 -0.72
N PRO A 109 -6.47 -9.32 -1.88
CA PRO A 109 -7.93 -9.47 -1.91
C PRO A 109 -8.40 -10.88 -1.52
N ILE A 110 -7.61 -11.92 -1.79
CA ILE A 110 -7.92 -13.30 -1.39
C ILE A 110 -7.87 -13.43 0.13
N THR A 111 -6.84 -12.88 0.78
CA THR A 111 -6.70 -12.93 2.25
C THR A 111 -7.63 -11.98 2.99
N PHE A 112 -8.12 -10.91 2.33
CA PHE A 112 -9.06 -9.98 2.96
C PHE A 112 -10.52 -10.48 2.90
N LEU A 113 -10.87 -11.29 1.90
CA LEU A 113 -12.23 -11.83 1.71
C LEU A 113 -12.39 -13.30 2.13
N GLY A 114 -11.29 -14.05 2.27
CA GLY A 114 -11.27 -15.44 2.78
C GLY A 114 -11.20 -15.50 4.30
#